data_AF-A0A2T0LJ07-F1
#
_entry.id   AF-A0A2T0LJ07-F1
#
_cell.length_a   1.000
_cell.length_b   1.000
_cell.length_c   1.000
_cell.angle_alpha   90.00
_cell.angle_beta   90.00
_cell.angle_gamma   90.00
#
_symmetry.space_group_name_H-M   'P 1'
#
loop_
_entity.id
_entity.type
_entity.pdbx_description
1 polymer ?
#
loop_
_entity_poly.entity_id
_entity_poly.type
_entity_poly.pdbx_seq_one_letter_code
_entity_poly.pdbx_strand_id
1 'polypeptide(L)'
;MKRFLLLLLVFSFAFMSTGCGMIEKVVDAGKEKGEKAAEESGEDTAEAIEPNESYKELEFNRINWIGGAPSVEQEGGIWVYTKDKHPAGLGNQDWDHEDILYIQASSDYEHQDIVIRKLQVISDDVVKIVVDWEKDIGRDAPPRDWAKVETGLLQGKKFIVEDTSGEKVKFK
;
A
#
# COMPACT_ATOMS: atom_id res chain seq x y z
N MET A 1 -37.03 41.17 -7.02
CA MET A 1 -36.10 41.75 -8.02
C MET A 1 -35.37 40.59 -8.67
N LYS A 2 -35.82 40.16 -9.86
CA LYS A 2 -35.10 40.29 -11.15
C LYS A 2 -33.65 39.76 -11.06
N ARG A 3 -33.42 38.50 -11.42
CA ARG A 3 -32.85 38.09 -12.72
C ARG A 3 -31.48 38.73 -12.98
N PHE A 4 -30.40 37.98 -12.79
CA PHE A 4 -29.22 38.09 -13.63
C PHE A 4 -28.75 36.68 -14.01
N LEU A 5 -28.98 36.39 -15.28
CA LEU A 5 -28.65 35.25 -16.11
C LEU A 5 -27.54 35.74 -17.06
N LEU A 6 -26.69 34.82 -17.56
CA LEU A 6 -25.70 34.99 -18.67
C LEU A 6 -24.41 35.73 -18.27
N LEU A 7 -23.17 35.40 -18.67
CA LEU A 7 -22.54 34.57 -19.73
C LEU A 7 -21.03 34.51 -19.36
N LEU A 8 -20.29 33.41 -19.51
CA LEU A 8 -19.35 33.15 -20.63
C LEU A 8 -18.66 31.79 -20.34
N LEU A 9 -18.96 30.69 -21.04
CA LEU A 9 -18.48 30.26 -22.37
C LEU A 9 -16.95 30.07 -22.51
N VAL A 10 -16.55 28.80 -22.40
CA VAL A 10 -15.67 28.03 -23.31
C VAL A 10 -14.20 28.46 -23.44
N PHE A 11 -13.31 27.56 -23.01
CA PHE A 11 -12.13 27.19 -23.82
C PHE A 11 -11.72 25.74 -23.55
N SER A 12 -12.40 24.81 -24.22
CA SER A 12 -11.90 23.45 -24.43
C SER A 12 -11.00 23.49 -25.66
N PHE A 13 -9.69 23.29 -25.48
CA PHE A 13 -8.79 23.02 -26.60
C PHE A 13 -8.26 21.60 -26.46
N ALA A 14 -8.96 20.68 -27.15
CA ALA A 14 -8.46 19.36 -27.46
C ALA A 14 -7.41 19.50 -28.56
N PHE A 15 -6.16 19.14 -28.27
CA PHE A 15 -5.16 18.92 -29.31
C PHE A 15 -5.29 17.49 -29.83
N MET A 16 -5.72 17.43 -31.08
CA MET A 16 -5.86 16.25 -31.92
C MET A 16 -4.49 15.68 -32.31
N SER A 17 -4.42 14.34 -32.23
CA SER A 17 -3.87 13.41 -33.23
C SER A 17 -2.66 13.82 -34.08
N THR A 18 -1.52 13.21 -33.78
CA THR A 18 -0.63 12.56 -34.76
C THR A 18 -0.63 11.07 -34.36
N GLY A 19 -1.12 10.10 -35.13
CA GLY A 19 -1.27 10.03 -36.58
C GLY A 19 -0.10 9.29 -37.23
N CYS A 20 0.25 8.08 -36.76
CA CYS A 20 0.96 7.10 -37.58
C CYS A 20 -0.03 5.97 -37.92
N GLY A 21 -0.59 6.06 -39.13
CA GLY A 21 -1.47 5.05 -39.67
C GLY A 21 -0.69 3.78 -40.01
N MET A 22 -1.16 2.64 -39.51
CA MET A 22 -0.91 1.36 -40.16
C MET A 22 -1.84 1.27 -41.37
N ILE A 23 -1.25 1.19 -42.56
CA ILE A 23 -1.94 0.83 -43.79
C ILE A 23 -1.64 -0.64 -44.06
N GLU A 24 -2.64 -1.50 -43.90
CA GLU A 24 -2.69 -2.79 -44.55
C GLU A 24 -3.05 -2.61 -46.03
N LYS A 25 -2.27 -3.20 -46.95
CA LYS A 25 -2.76 -3.60 -48.28
C LYS A 25 -1.94 -4.75 -48.90
N VAL A 26 -2.39 -5.96 -48.57
CA VAL A 26 -2.64 -7.14 -49.42
C VAL A 26 -2.06 -7.16 -50.87
N VAL A 27 -1.03 -8.01 -51.07
CA VAL A 27 -0.87 -9.14 -52.03
C VAL A 27 -0.44 -8.94 -53.52
N ASP A 28 0.65 -9.69 -53.82
CA ASP A 28 1.09 -10.46 -55.01
C ASP A 28 1.75 -9.80 -56.24
N ALA A 29 3.04 -10.13 -56.43
CA ALA A 29 3.58 -11.01 -57.49
C ALA A 29 4.99 -10.58 -57.96
N GLY A 30 5.99 -11.47 -57.88
CA GLY A 30 7.20 -11.37 -58.72
C GLY A 30 8.58 -11.65 -58.09
N LYS A 31 8.83 -12.90 -57.71
CA LYS A 31 10.07 -13.69 -57.90
C LYS A 31 11.38 -12.95 -58.23
N GLU A 32 12.34 -12.91 -57.30
CA GLU A 32 13.77 -13.13 -57.58
C GLU A 32 14.59 -13.54 -56.34
N LYS A 33 15.66 -14.28 -56.60
CA LYS A 33 16.49 -15.04 -55.67
C LYS A 33 17.36 -14.15 -54.78
N GLY A 34 17.38 -14.51 -53.50
CA GLY A 34 18.59 -14.61 -52.70
C GLY A 34 18.98 -13.35 -51.94
N GLU A 35 18.64 -13.30 -50.65
CA GLU A 35 19.58 -12.87 -49.62
C GLU A 35 19.12 -13.35 -48.25
N LYS A 36 20.10 -13.61 -47.40
CA LYS A 36 20.03 -14.12 -46.03
C LYS A 36 18.73 -13.75 -45.32
N ALA A 37 17.97 -14.77 -44.92
CA ALA A 37 17.13 -14.64 -43.74
C ALA A 37 18.09 -14.29 -42.60
N ALA A 38 18.08 -13.01 -42.23
CA ALA A 38 18.55 -12.60 -40.93
C ALA A 38 17.81 -13.49 -39.93
N GLU A 39 18.56 -14.35 -39.24
CA GLU A 39 18.15 -14.78 -37.91
C GLU A 39 17.88 -13.49 -37.16
N GLU A 40 16.59 -13.15 -37.03
CA GLU A 40 16.13 -12.17 -36.08
C GLU A 40 16.77 -12.57 -34.76
N SER A 41 17.57 -11.65 -34.23
CA SER A 41 18.18 -11.76 -32.92
C SER A 41 17.08 -12.17 -31.96
N GLY A 42 17.12 -13.42 -31.52
CA GLY A 42 16.44 -13.84 -30.31
C GLY A 42 17.06 -13.02 -29.19
N GLU A 43 16.49 -11.85 -28.95
CA GLU A 43 16.72 -11.10 -27.74
C GLU A 43 16.30 -12.05 -26.61
N ASP A 44 17.25 -12.32 -25.71
CA ASP A 44 17.11 -13.21 -24.55
C ASP A 44 16.02 -12.66 -23.61
N THR A 45 14.77 -12.83 -24.01
CA THR A 45 13.56 -12.49 -23.23
C THR A 45 13.35 -13.50 -22.10
N ALA A 46 14.19 -14.53 -22.02
CA ALA A 46 14.14 -15.57 -21.00
C ALA A 46 14.38 -15.03 -19.57
N GLU A 47 14.98 -13.85 -19.43
CA GLU A 47 15.19 -13.18 -18.13
C GLU A 47 14.15 -12.09 -17.82
N ALA A 48 13.17 -11.85 -18.72
CA ALA A 48 12.11 -10.89 -18.45
C ALA A 48 11.16 -11.42 -17.37
N ILE A 49 10.94 -10.61 -16.33
CA ILE A 49 10.07 -10.94 -15.19
C ILE A 49 8.80 -10.09 -15.30
N GLU A 50 7.63 -10.74 -15.17
CA GLU A 50 6.34 -10.04 -15.10
C GLU A 50 6.28 -9.11 -13.87
N PRO A 51 5.69 -7.91 -13.98
CA PRO A 51 5.57 -7.02 -12.84
C PRO A 51 4.67 -7.65 -11.77
N ASN A 52 5.06 -7.44 -10.51
CA ASN A 52 4.21 -7.82 -9.38
C ASN A 52 2.94 -6.95 -9.32
N GLU A 53 1.88 -7.51 -8.75
CA GLU A 53 0.69 -6.75 -8.42
C GLU A 53 1.03 -5.60 -7.46
N SER A 54 0.43 -4.43 -7.69
CA SER A 54 0.59 -3.25 -6.84
C SER A 54 -0.76 -2.81 -6.29
N TYR A 55 -0.74 -2.25 -5.08
CA TYR A 55 -1.94 -1.80 -4.37
C TYR A 55 -1.82 -0.33 -4.02
N LYS A 56 -2.96 0.34 -3.85
CA LYS A 56 -2.97 1.68 -3.27
C LYS A 56 -2.42 1.61 -1.85
N GLU A 57 -1.40 2.41 -1.57
CA GLU A 57 -0.82 2.53 -0.22
C GLU A 57 -1.49 3.67 0.55
N LEU A 58 -1.70 3.45 1.85
CA LEU A 58 -2.17 4.45 2.79
C LEU A 58 -0.95 5.07 3.49
N GLU A 59 -0.94 6.40 3.58
CA GLU A 59 0.09 7.13 4.32
C GLU A 59 -0.05 6.91 5.82
N PHE A 60 1.07 6.78 6.50
CA PHE A 60 1.14 6.65 7.95
C PHE A 60 2.48 7.12 8.49
N ASN A 61 2.51 7.49 9.77
CA ASN A 61 3.73 7.82 10.48
C ASN A 61 3.94 6.84 11.63
N ARG A 62 5.06 6.12 11.66
CA ARG A 62 5.39 5.23 12.79
C ARG A 62 5.59 6.05 14.07
N ILE A 63 5.08 5.54 15.19
CA ILE A 63 5.25 6.16 16.49
C ILE A 63 6.47 5.56 17.17
N ASN A 64 7.48 6.40 17.41
CA ASN A 64 8.61 6.04 18.27
C ASN A 64 8.35 6.56 19.70
N TRP A 65 8.16 5.64 20.65
CA TRP A 65 7.81 5.98 22.03
C TRP A 65 9.04 6.37 22.85
N ILE A 66 9.25 7.67 22.99
CA ILE A 66 10.28 8.23 23.88
C ILE A 66 9.77 8.18 25.33
N GLY A 67 10.42 7.41 26.20
CA GLY A 67 10.03 7.26 27.61
C GLY A 67 9.24 5.99 27.94
N GLY A 68 9.10 5.09 26.97
CA GLY A 68 8.41 3.80 27.12
C GLY A 68 7.09 3.77 26.38
N ALA A 69 6.87 2.70 25.62
CA ALA A 69 5.60 2.47 24.92
C ALA A 69 4.48 2.16 25.93
N PRO A 70 3.21 2.37 25.56
CA PRO A 70 2.07 1.87 26.32
C PRO A 70 2.21 0.38 26.67
N SER A 71 1.56 -0.03 27.75
CA SER A 71 1.50 -1.43 28.19
C SER A 71 0.95 -2.33 27.08
N VAL A 72 1.42 -3.58 27.08
CA VAL A 72 0.95 -4.61 26.16
C VAL A 72 -0.49 -5.02 26.46
N GLU A 73 -1.16 -5.51 25.45
CA GLU A 73 -2.47 -6.15 25.58
C GLU A 73 -2.30 -7.61 26.01
N GLN A 74 -3.35 -8.20 26.59
CA GLN A 74 -3.29 -9.57 27.10
C GLN A 74 -3.09 -10.61 25.99
N GLU A 75 -3.70 -10.39 24.82
CA GLU A 75 -3.57 -11.24 23.64
C GLU A 75 -3.02 -10.41 22.46
N GLY A 76 -2.44 -11.08 21.47
CA GLY A 76 -2.07 -10.42 20.22
C GLY A 76 -3.32 -9.97 19.45
N GLY A 77 -3.17 -8.88 18.71
CA GLY A 77 -4.29 -8.29 17.97
C GLY A 77 -3.91 -7.02 17.22
N ILE A 78 -4.97 -6.36 16.72
CA ILE A 78 -4.90 -5.11 15.99
C ILE A 78 -5.97 -4.18 16.56
N TRP A 79 -5.57 -2.96 16.90
CA TRP A 79 -6.46 -1.95 17.43
C TRP A 79 -6.37 -0.68 16.60
N VAL A 80 -7.52 -0.08 16.34
CA VAL A 80 -7.65 1.26 15.78
C VAL A 80 -8.20 2.15 16.88
N TYR A 81 -7.35 2.99 17.44
CA TYR A 81 -7.73 3.95 18.45
C TYR A 81 -8.12 5.27 17.80
N THR A 82 -9.22 5.82 18.29
CA THR A 82 -9.83 7.07 17.80
C THR A 82 -10.07 7.99 18.99
N LYS A 83 -10.43 9.26 18.73
CA LYS A 83 -10.79 10.23 19.77
C LYS A 83 -11.75 9.70 20.85
N ASP A 84 -12.74 8.92 20.44
CA ASP A 84 -13.77 8.42 21.35
C ASP A 84 -13.44 7.04 21.95
N LYS A 85 -12.43 6.35 21.40
CA LYS A 85 -12.06 4.97 21.75
C LYS A 85 -10.55 4.83 21.77
N HIS A 86 -9.93 5.21 22.89
CA HIS A 86 -8.50 5.06 23.11
C HIS A 86 -8.20 4.77 24.60
N PRO A 87 -7.05 4.16 24.94
CA PRO A 87 -6.63 4.00 26.33
C PRO A 87 -6.33 5.35 26.99
N ALA A 88 -6.51 5.44 28.30
CA ALA A 88 -6.38 6.69 29.07
C ALA A 88 -4.98 7.33 28.98
N GLY A 89 -3.94 6.54 28.73
CA GLY A 89 -2.55 7.01 28.62
C GLY A 89 -2.23 7.82 27.36
N LEU A 90 -3.18 7.99 26.43
CA LEU A 90 -2.97 8.65 25.14
C LEU A 90 -3.68 10.01 25.02
N GLY A 91 -3.96 10.69 26.15
CA GLY A 91 -4.72 11.95 26.15
C GLY A 91 -4.08 13.12 25.38
N ASN A 92 -2.76 13.10 25.15
CA ASN A 92 -2.04 14.16 24.44
C ASN A 92 -1.90 13.92 22.92
N GLN A 93 -2.47 12.82 22.39
CA GLN A 93 -2.46 12.54 20.96
C GLN A 93 -3.37 13.55 20.22
N ASP A 94 -2.99 13.93 18.99
CA ASP A 94 -3.79 14.79 18.13
C ASP A 94 -4.96 14.01 17.51
N TRP A 95 -5.99 13.82 18.31
CA TRP A 95 -7.18 13.06 17.93
C TRP A 95 -8.11 13.78 16.95
N ASP A 96 -7.86 15.05 16.65
CA ASP A 96 -8.68 15.80 15.69
C ASP A 96 -8.23 15.54 14.24
N HIS A 97 -6.99 15.08 14.05
CA HIS A 97 -6.40 14.83 12.73
C HIS A 97 -5.90 13.39 12.55
N GLU A 98 -5.54 12.71 13.63
CA GLU A 98 -4.90 11.39 13.56
C GLU A 98 -5.61 10.34 14.42
N ASP A 99 -5.85 9.17 13.81
CA ASP A 99 -6.13 7.93 14.52
C ASP A 99 -4.81 7.15 14.74
N ILE A 100 -4.82 6.20 15.69
CA ILE A 100 -3.67 5.33 15.96
C ILE A 100 -3.99 3.89 15.58
N LEU A 101 -3.14 3.30 14.74
CA LEU A 101 -3.05 1.87 14.52
C LEU A 101 -2.04 1.27 15.50
N TYR A 102 -2.47 0.22 16.19
CA TYR A 102 -1.61 -0.58 17.06
C TYR A 102 -1.68 -2.04 16.65
N ILE A 103 -0.53 -2.69 16.48
CA ILE A 103 -0.43 -4.13 16.25
C ILE A 103 0.44 -4.77 17.33
N GLN A 104 0.03 -5.94 17.82
CA GLN A 104 0.81 -6.77 18.74
C GLN A 104 0.76 -8.22 18.26
N ALA A 105 1.89 -8.79 17.90
CA ALA A 105 1.97 -10.19 17.49
C ALA A 105 1.89 -11.15 18.70
N SER A 106 1.80 -12.45 18.42
CA SER A 106 1.93 -13.51 19.43
C SER A 106 3.26 -13.41 20.19
N SER A 107 3.26 -13.81 21.46
CA SER A 107 4.48 -13.98 22.25
C SER A 107 5.43 -15.06 21.69
N ASP A 108 4.95 -15.92 20.80
CA ASP A 108 5.77 -16.97 20.15
C ASP A 108 6.91 -16.39 19.29
N TYR A 109 6.79 -15.12 18.89
CA TYR A 109 7.86 -14.38 18.20
C TYR A 109 8.87 -13.82 19.20
N GLU A 110 9.44 -14.69 20.02
CA GLU A 110 10.43 -14.31 21.03
C GLU A 110 11.65 -13.62 20.40
N HIS A 111 12.16 -12.59 21.08
CA HIS A 111 13.32 -11.81 20.65
C HIS A 111 13.19 -11.15 19.28
N GLN A 112 11.96 -10.88 18.84
CA GLN A 112 11.67 -10.12 17.63
C GLN A 112 10.99 -8.79 17.99
N ASP A 113 11.18 -7.81 17.11
CA ASP A 113 10.34 -6.63 17.00
C ASP A 113 9.62 -6.68 15.65
N ILE A 114 8.37 -6.25 15.65
CA ILE A 114 7.56 -6.14 14.44
C ILE A 114 7.61 -4.68 13.98
N VAL A 115 7.74 -4.46 12.68
CA VAL A 115 7.85 -3.11 12.12
C VAL A 115 6.86 -2.95 10.97
N ILE A 116 5.91 -2.04 11.10
CA ILE A 116 4.97 -1.71 10.02
C ILE A 116 5.75 -1.02 8.90
N ARG A 117 5.76 -1.64 7.72
CA ARG A 117 6.40 -1.09 6.51
C ARG A 117 5.37 -0.48 5.58
N LYS A 118 4.19 -1.07 5.43
CA LYS A 118 3.17 -0.63 4.47
C LYS A 118 1.75 -0.89 4.97
N LEU A 119 0.83 -0.04 4.52
CA LEU A 119 -0.61 -0.24 4.62
C LEU A 119 -1.19 -0.23 3.21
N GLN A 120 -1.71 -1.36 2.74
CA GLN A 120 -2.14 -1.56 1.35
C GLN A 120 -3.64 -1.85 1.29
N VAL A 121 -4.38 -1.07 0.51
CA VAL A 121 -5.81 -1.34 0.27
C VAL A 121 -5.91 -2.44 -0.79
N ILE A 122 -6.27 -3.64 -0.36
CA ILE A 122 -6.41 -4.81 -1.26
C ILE A 122 -7.87 -5.06 -1.68
N SER A 123 -8.82 -4.47 -0.97
CA SER A 123 -10.24 -4.39 -1.35
C SER A 123 -10.92 -3.26 -0.57
N ASP A 124 -12.18 -2.96 -0.90
CA ASP A 124 -12.92 -1.83 -0.31
C ASP A 124 -12.98 -1.86 1.23
N ASP A 125 -13.02 -3.05 1.85
CA ASP A 125 -13.11 -3.23 3.30
C ASP A 125 -11.88 -3.91 3.93
N VAL A 126 -10.80 -4.20 3.17
CA VAL A 126 -9.61 -4.88 3.68
C VAL A 126 -8.33 -4.09 3.42
N VAL A 127 -7.58 -3.85 4.50
CA VAL A 127 -6.22 -3.30 4.45
C VAL A 127 -5.23 -4.40 4.82
N LYS A 128 -4.23 -4.63 3.96
CA LYS A 128 -3.07 -5.46 4.27
C LYS A 128 -1.99 -4.61 4.95
N ILE A 129 -1.56 -5.04 6.13
CA ILE A 129 -0.42 -4.48 6.85
C ILE A 129 0.80 -5.35 6.48
N VAL A 130 1.75 -4.78 5.75
CA VAL A 130 3.02 -5.45 5.49
C VAL A 130 4.00 -5.05 6.59
N VAL A 131 4.54 -6.05 7.27
CA VAL A 131 5.48 -5.86 8.37
C VAL A 131 6.85 -6.44 8.04
N ASP A 132 7.83 -6.07 8.83
CA ASP A 132 9.17 -6.62 8.82
C ASP A 132 9.56 -7.03 10.23
N TRP A 133 10.53 -7.94 10.34
CA TRP A 133 11.00 -8.47 11.63
C TRP A 133 12.42 -8.01 11.91
N GLU A 134 12.60 -7.34 13.05
CA GLU A 134 13.90 -6.91 13.53
C GLU A 134 14.26 -7.69 14.80
N LYS A 135 15.54 -8.02 15.00
CA LYS A 135 15.95 -8.76 16.20
C LYS A 135 15.94 -7.84 17.42
N ASP A 136 15.21 -8.22 18.47
CA ASP A 136 15.16 -7.50 19.75
C ASP A 136 15.33 -8.46 20.94
N ILE A 137 16.59 -8.79 21.25
CA ILE A 137 16.94 -9.75 22.31
C ILE A 137 16.65 -9.19 23.72
N GLY A 138 16.47 -7.88 23.85
CA GLY A 138 16.36 -7.19 25.14
C GLY A 138 14.93 -7.01 25.65
N ARG A 139 13.93 -7.41 24.86
CA ARG A 139 12.52 -7.17 25.16
C ARG A 139 11.81 -8.46 25.56
N ASP A 140 11.31 -8.50 26.80
CA ASP A 140 10.47 -9.59 27.32
C ASP A 140 8.98 -9.45 26.95
N ALA A 141 8.62 -8.37 26.25
CA ALA A 141 7.26 -8.07 25.83
C ALA A 141 7.02 -8.54 24.38
N PRO A 142 5.78 -8.99 24.04
CA PRO A 142 5.43 -9.36 22.67
C PRO A 142 5.81 -8.28 21.65
N PRO A 143 6.20 -8.68 20.42
CA PRO A 143 6.53 -7.74 19.35
C PRO A 143 5.33 -6.88 19.02
N ARG A 144 5.54 -5.57 18.92
CA ARG A 144 4.45 -4.63 18.69
C ARG A 144 4.92 -3.34 18.04
N ASP A 145 4.09 -2.77 17.18
CA ASP A 145 4.37 -1.49 16.53
C ASP A 145 3.13 -0.60 16.51
N TRP A 146 3.39 0.69 16.34
CA TRP A 146 2.38 1.75 16.42
C TRP A 146 2.53 2.70 15.24
N ALA A 147 1.41 3.13 14.68
CA ALA A 147 1.37 4.09 13.58
C ALA A 147 0.24 5.10 13.77
N LYS A 148 0.49 6.34 13.37
CA LYS A 148 -0.51 7.39 13.17
C LYS A 148 -1.01 7.34 11.73
N VAL A 149 -2.30 7.48 11.56
CA VAL A 149 -2.98 7.54 10.25
C VAL A 149 -3.99 8.69 10.27
N GLU A 150 -4.40 9.17 9.10
CA GLU A 150 -5.48 10.17 9.01
C GLU A 150 -6.77 9.69 9.70
N THR A 151 -7.46 10.59 10.38
CA THR A 151 -8.71 10.28 11.10
C THR A 151 -9.74 9.63 10.17
N GLY A 152 -10.34 8.53 10.62
CA GLY A 152 -11.38 7.84 9.88
C GLY A 152 -10.87 6.88 8.81
N LEU A 153 -9.57 6.93 8.46
CA LEU A 153 -9.02 6.19 7.32
C LEU A 153 -9.17 4.66 7.47
N LEU A 154 -9.06 4.16 8.70
CA LEU A 154 -9.13 2.73 9.03
C LEU A 154 -10.47 2.30 9.62
N GLN A 155 -11.44 3.21 9.76
CA GLN A 155 -12.72 2.88 10.39
C GLN A 155 -13.50 1.85 9.57
N GLY A 156 -13.94 0.78 10.25
CA GLY A 156 -14.69 -0.31 9.63
C GLY A 156 -13.88 -1.23 8.73
N LYS A 157 -12.55 -1.04 8.62
CA LYS A 157 -11.68 -1.93 7.84
C LYS A 157 -11.38 -3.23 8.60
N LYS A 158 -11.20 -4.29 7.84
CA LYS A 158 -10.60 -5.56 8.27
C LYS A 158 -9.12 -5.56 7.90
N PHE A 159 -8.35 -6.40 8.58
CA PHE A 159 -6.91 -6.44 8.41
C PHE A 159 -6.41 -7.83 8.06
N ILE A 160 -5.44 -7.87 7.14
CA ILE A 160 -4.53 -9.01 6.93
C ILE A 160 -3.14 -8.50 7.31
N VAL A 161 -2.34 -9.30 8.00
CA VAL A 161 -0.97 -8.94 8.35
C VAL A 161 -0.04 -10.00 7.83
N GLU A 162 0.88 -9.58 6.96
CA GLU A 162 1.88 -10.42 6.33
C GLU A 162 3.26 -9.78 6.51
N ASP A 163 4.30 -10.59 6.65
CA ASP A 163 5.65 -10.07 6.62
C ASP A 163 6.15 -9.82 5.19
N THR A 164 7.36 -9.30 5.05
CA THR A 164 8.00 -9.01 3.76
C THR A 164 8.22 -10.24 2.87
N SER A 165 8.13 -11.46 3.42
CA SER A 165 8.19 -12.72 2.67
C SER A 165 6.81 -13.22 2.22
N GLY A 166 5.73 -12.59 2.71
CA GLY A 166 4.34 -12.99 2.45
C GLY A 166 3.78 -13.98 3.47
N GLU A 167 4.51 -14.28 4.54
CA GLU A 167 4.00 -15.16 5.61
C GLU A 167 3.04 -14.41 6.53
N LYS A 168 1.93 -15.05 6.91
CA LYS A 168 0.94 -14.46 7.80
C LYS A 168 1.46 -14.36 9.23
N VAL A 169 1.28 -13.19 9.83
CA VAL A 169 1.61 -12.96 11.24
C VAL A 169 0.60 -13.65 12.15
N LYS A 170 1.09 -14.36 13.17
CA LYS A 170 0.25 -14.97 14.20
C LYS A 170 -0.04 -14.00 15.34
N PHE A 171 -1.30 -13.98 15.77
CA PHE A 171 -1.79 -13.16 16.89
C PHE A 171 -2.18 -13.99 18.12
N LYS A 172 -2.32 -15.30 17.95
CA LYS A 172 -2.67 -16.28 18.99
C LYS A 172 -1.83 -17.53 18.80
#